data_AF-A0A8T3P3V6-F1
#
_entry.id   AF-A0A8T3P3V6-F1
#
_cell.length_a   1.000
_cell.length_b   1.000
_cell.length_c   1.000
_cell.angle_alpha   90.00
_cell.angle_beta   90.00
_cell.angle_gamma   90.00
#
_symmetry.space_group_name_H-M   'P 1'
#
loop_
_entity.id
_entity.type
_entity.pdbx_description
1 polymer ?
#
loop_
_entity_poly.entity_id
_entity_poly.type
_entity_poly.pdbx_seq_one_letter_code
_entity_poly.pdbx_strand_id
1 'polypeptide(L)'
;MDVEFNNVANLDTGGTGWFIGFSDWASARLPGVSDLRYMPAELRSHSLCMKWMTHPAGDPRGVVKPPSMGRTLSIMVSDTGRFRLQFARDQEFSENQVRRHTLRRQGDFVIWGEDLHHRWDVEEACTILTLRWVPDNLDDA
;
A
#
# COMPACT_ATOMS: atom_id res chain seq x y z
N MET A 1 5.53 12.26 -2.05
CA MET A 1 5.10 11.34 -0.97
C MET A 1 5.08 9.97 -1.58
N ASP A 2 5.78 9.03 -0.95
CA ASP A 2 6.08 7.74 -1.55
C ASP A 2 4.89 6.77 -1.47
N VAL A 3 3.94 6.95 -2.38
CA VAL A 3 2.67 6.22 -2.44
C VAL A 3 2.33 5.96 -3.91
N GLU A 4 1.97 4.72 -4.21
CA GLU A 4 1.41 4.29 -5.48
C GLU A 4 0.00 3.73 -5.25
N PHE A 5 -0.91 4.01 -6.17
CA PHE A 5 -2.24 3.42 -6.19
C PHE A 5 -2.60 3.01 -7.62
N ASN A 6 -3.25 1.86 -7.76
CA ASN A 6 -3.75 1.36 -9.04
C ASN A 6 -4.75 0.23 -8.79
N ASN A 7 -5.18 -0.44 -9.85
CA ASN A 7 -5.83 -1.73 -9.78
C ASN A 7 -4.91 -2.79 -10.40
N VAL A 8 -4.79 -3.95 -9.78
CA VAL A 8 -3.91 -5.03 -10.27
C VAL A 8 -4.25 -5.47 -11.70
N ALA A 9 -5.52 -5.37 -12.13
CA ALA A 9 -5.93 -5.72 -13.49
C ALA A 9 -5.43 -4.72 -14.55
N ASN A 10 -4.98 -3.53 -14.14
CA ASN A 10 -4.44 -2.51 -15.03
C ASN A 10 -2.90 -2.60 -15.17
N LEU A 11 -2.25 -3.49 -14.40
CA LEU A 11 -0.81 -3.65 -14.43
C LEU A 11 -0.41 -4.65 -15.52
N ASP A 12 0.63 -4.33 -16.26
CA ASP A 12 1.35 -5.32 -17.06
C ASP A 12 2.18 -6.19 -16.11
N THR A 13 1.85 -7.47 -16.03
CA THR A 13 2.55 -8.44 -15.19
C THR A 13 3.49 -9.33 -16.00
N GLY A 14 3.74 -9.00 -17.27
CA GLY A 14 4.52 -9.83 -18.18
C GLY A 14 3.93 -11.23 -18.40
N GLY A 15 2.63 -11.39 -18.18
CA GLY A 15 1.93 -12.69 -18.22
C GLY A 15 2.20 -13.60 -17.01
N THR A 16 2.92 -13.13 -16.00
CA THR A 16 3.32 -13.95 -14.85
C THR A 16 2.30 -13.93 -13.71
N GLY A 17 1.45 -12.89 -13.66
CA GLY A 17 0.52 -12.65 -12.56
C GLY A 17 1.17 -12.01 -11.31
N TRP A 18 2.49 -11.81 -11.31
CA TRP A 18 3.21 -11.15 -10.21
C TRP A 18 3.18 -9.63 -10.40
N PHE A 19 2.66 -8.89 -9.42
CA PHE A 19 2.67 -7.43 -9.43
C PHE A 19 3.55 -6.79 -8.36
N ILE A 20 4.01 -7.57 -7.38
CA ILE A 20 5.12 -7.29 -6.47
C ILE A 20 6.17 -8.37 -6.71
N GLY A 21 7.43 -8.00 -6.87
CA GLY A 21 8.49 -8.98 -7.13
C GLY A 21 9.77 -8.34 -7.69
N PHE A 22 10.65 -9.19 -8.23
CA PHE A 22 12.00 -8.84 -8.66
C PHE A 22 12.14 -8.56 -10.16
N SER A 23 11.05 -8.49 -10.89
CA SER A 23 11.07 -8.29 -12.33
C SER A 23 10.85 -6.81 -12.68
N ASP A 24 11.43 -6.35 -13.79
CA ASP A 24 11.36 -4.94 -14.20
C ASP A 24 9.93 -4.40 -14.36
N TRP A 25 8.96 -5.24 -14.72
CA TRP A 25 7.54 -4.85 -14.81
C TRP A 25 6.90 -4.58 -13.43
N ALA A 26 7.53 -5.04 -12.34
CA ALA A 26 7.15 -4.65 -10.99
C ALA A 26 7.57 -3.20 -10.68
N SER A 27 8.51 -2.61 -11.41
CA SER A 27 8.84 -1.19 -11.24
C SER A 27 7.71 -0.30 -11.75
N ALA A 28 7.23 0.60 -10.91
CA ALA A 28 6.16 1.53 -11.28
C ALA A 28 6.68 2.72 -12.07
N ARG A 29 7.96 3.11 -11.86
CA ARG A 29 8.63 4.26 -12.50
C ARG A 29 7.78 5.53 -12.52
N LEU A 30 7.01 5.76 -11.44
CA LEU A 30 6.17 6.95 -11.31
C LEU A 30 7.02 8.14 -10.83
N PRO A 31 6.88 9.34 -11.44
CA PRO A 31 7.64 10.50 -11.00
C PRO A 31 7.47 10.79 -9.49
N GLY A 32 8.58 10.79 -8.74
CA GLY A 32 8.59 11.08 -7.32
C GLY A 32 8.02 9.99 -6.40
N VAL A 33 7.89 8.77 -6.89
CA VAL A 33 7.54 7.56 -6.12
C VAL A 33 8.67 6.54 -6.33
N SER A 34 9.13 5.91 -5.26
CA SER A 34 10.11 4.82 -5.35
C SER A 34 9.47 3.60 -6.01
N ASP A 35 10.28 2.64 -6.47
CA ASP A 35 9.74 1.39 -7.02
C ASP A 35 9.27 0.46 -5.89
N LEU A 36 8.17 0.86 -5.24
CA LEU A 36 7.60 0.22 -4.04
C LEU A 36 7.26 -1.25 -4.26
N ARG A 37 6.83 -1.61 -5.47
CA ARG A 37 6.49 -2.98 -5.86
C ARG A 37 7.69 -3.83 -6.27
N TYR A 38 8.81 -3.21 -6.64
CA TYR A 38 10.02 -3.89 -7.08
C TYR A 38 10.92 -4.27 -5.91
N MET A 39 11.34 -5.53 -5.84
CA MET A 39 12.24 -6.06 -4.83
C MET A 39 13.40 -6.78 -5.54
N PRO A 40 14.61 -6.22 -5.59
CA PRO A 40 15.75 -6.85 -6.28
C PRO A 40 15.99 -8.29 -5.80
N ALA A 41 16.28 -9.22 -6.72
CA ALA A 41 16.37 -10.65 -6.41
C ALA A 41 17.47 -10.99 -5.38
N GLU A 42 18.49 -10.15 -5.29
CA GLU A 42 19.63 -10.25 -4.39
C GLU A 42 19.34 -9.71 -2.97
N LEU A 43 18.32 -8.87 -2.82
CA LEU A 43 17.96 -8.30 -1.53
C LEU A 43 17.03 -9.23 -0.76
N ARG A 44 17.15 -9.21 0.57
CA ARG A 44 16.19 -9.87 1.45
C ARG A 44 15.20 -8.85 1.98
N SER A 45 14.09 -9.37 2.49
CA SER A 45 13.14 -8.60 3.27
C SER A 45 12.94 -9.27 4.61
N HIS A 46 12.76 -8.47 5.66
CA HIS A 46 12.46 -8.95 6.99
C HIS A 46 11.13 -8.34 7.49
N SER A 47 10.69 -8.81 8.66
CA SER A 47 9.45 -8.35 9.30
C SER A 47 8.19 -8.49 8.42
N LEU A 48 8.16 -9.48 7.51
CA LEU A 48 7.00 -9.75 6.66
C LEU A 48 5.78 -10.09 7.52
N CYS A 49 4.73 -9.29 7.40
CA CYS A 49 3.48 -9.46 8.10
C CYS A 49 2.33 -9.39 7.11
N MET A 50 1.49 -10.43 7.10
CA MET A 50 0.24 -10.47 6.36
C MET A 50 -0.94 -10.45 7.33
N LYS A 51 -1.95 -9.65 7.00
CA LYS A 51 -3.25 -9.68 7.68
C LYS A 51 -4.35 -9.46 6.66
N TRP A 52 -5.54 -9.95 6.96
CA TRP A 52 -6.76 -9.53 6.28
C TRP A 52 -7.82 -9.21 7.32
N MET A 53 -8.71 -8.29 6.99
CA MET A 53 -9.81 -7.91 7.86
C MET A 53 -11.00 -7.48 7.03
N THR A 54 -12.17 -7.96 7.42
CA THR A 54 -13.44 -7.39 6.99
C THR A 54 -13.73 -6.16 7.85
N HIS A 55 -13.85 -5.02 7.19
CA HIS A 55 -14.17 -3.74 7.79
C HIS A 55 -15.65 -3.44 7.56
N PRO A 56 -16.46 -3.22 8.62
CA PRO A 56 -17.82 -2.72 8.46
C PRO A 56 -17.83 -1.26 7.99
N ALA A 57 -18.96 -0.80 7.44
CA ALA A 57 -19.18 0.62 7.22
C ALA A 57 -19.10 1.39 8.55
N GLY A 58 -18.44 2.54 8.56
CA GLY A 58 -18.19 3.35 9.75
C GLY A 58 -17.20 2.75 10.75
N ASP A 59 -16.36 1.79 10.34
CA ASP A 59 -15.42 1.11 11.24
C ASP A 59 -14.52 2.11 12.01
N PRO A 60 -14.58 2.13 13.37
CA PRO A 60 -13.92 3.14 14.18
C PRO A 60 -12.40 2.92 14.30
N ARG A 61 -11.86 1.79 13.84
CA ARG A 61 -10.44 1.45 13.99
C ARG A 61 -9.53 2.23 13.04
N GLY A 62 -10.11 3.04 12.16
CA GLY A 62 -9.45 3.88 11.15
C GLY A 62 -8.69 5.10 11.66
N VAL A 63 -8.49 5.21 12.97
CA VAL A 63 -7.66 6.25 13.60
C VAL A 63 -6.22 6.25 13.08
N VAL A 64 -5.53 7.39 13.24
CA VAL A 64 -4.12 7.58 12.87
C VAL A 64 -3.25 6.45 13.40
N LYS A 65 -2.41 5.89 12.52
CA LYS A 65 -1.43 4.86 12.86
C LYS A 65 -0.03 5.46 12.97
N PRO A 66 0.88 4.79 13.71
CA PRO A 66 2.30 5.10 13.63
C PRO A 66 2.79 5.10 12.18
N PRO A 67 3.87 5.85 11.89
CA PRO A 67 4.46 5.84 10.57
C PRO A 67 4.93 4.43 10.21
N SER A 68 4.93 4.14 8.92
CA SER A 68 5.31 2.81 8.43
C SER A 68 6.83 2.65 8.57
N MET A 69 7.30 1.52 9.10
CA MET A 69 8.75 1.24 9.23
C MET A 69 9.40 0.75 7.93
N GLY A 70 8.61 0.56 6.89
CA GLY A 70 9.02 -0.05 5.63
C GLY A 70 7.87 0.04 4.63
N ARG A 71 7.81 -0.90 3.70
CA ARG A 71 6.78 -0.94 2.68
C ARG A 71 5.50 -1.58 3.19
N THR A 72 4.37 -0.99 2.83
CA THR A 72 3.05 -1.54 3.13
C THR A 72 2.17 -1.52 1.89
N LEU A 73 1.51 -2.63 1.61
CA LEU A 73 0.46 -2.76 0.60
C LEU A 73 -0.86 -3.01 1.31
N SER A 74 -1.92 -2.32 0.90
CA SER A 74 -3.31 -2.71 1.16
C SER A 74 -4.04 -2.90 -0.16
N ILE A 75 -4.69 -4.05 -0.33
CA ILE A 75 -5.46 -4.42 -1.51
C ILE A 75 -6.88 -4.82 -1.12
N MET A 76 -7.86 -4.34 -1.87
CA MET A 76 -9.26 -4.74 -1.73
C MET A 76 -9.46 -6.11 -2.36
N VAL A 77 -9.95 -7.07 -1.57
CA VAL A 77 -10.21 -8.45 -2.03
C VAL A 77 -11.71 -8.74 -2.15
N SER A 78 -12.57 -7.91 -1.56
CA SER A 78 -14.02 -7.96 -1.80
C SER A 78 -14.38 -7.35 -3.16
N ASP A 79 -15.49 -7.81 -3.75
CA ASP A 79 -15.97 -7.34 -5.06
C ASP A 79 -16.35 -5.85 -5.04
N THR A 80 -16.98 -5.39 -3.95
CA THR A 80 -17.35 -4.00 -3.71
C THR A 80 -16.84 -3.50 -2.36
N GLY A 81 -16.96 -2.20 -2.14
CA GLY A 81 -16.52 -1.53 -0.92
C GLY A 81 -16.18 -0.07 -1.15
N ARG A 82 -15.96 0.68 -0.06
CA ARG A 82 -15.39 2.04 -0.13
C ARG A 82 -14.48 2.26 1.05
N PHE A 83 -13.20 1.98 0.83
CA PHE A 83 -12.15 2.12 1.83
C PHE A 83 -11.23 3.27 1.44
N ARG A 84 -11.35 4.42 2.10
CA ARG A 84 -10.57 5.62 1.82
C ARG A 84 -9.36 5.68 2.76
N LEU A 85 -8.16 5.61 2.19
CA LEU A 85 -6.93 5.86 2.91
C LEU A 85 -6.48 7.30 2.75
N GLN A 86 -5.89 7.83 3.81
CA GLN A 86 -5.26 9.13 3.85
C GLN A 86 -3.83 8.94 4.35
N PHE A 87 -2.89 9.63 3.73
CA PHE A 87 -1.45 9.57 4.04
C PHE A 87 -0.92 10.97 4.30
N ALA A 88 -0.02 11.09 5.27
CA ALA A 88 0.67 12.33 5.63
C ALA A 88 2.09 12.03 6.11
N ARG A 89 2.97 13.04 6.08
CA ARG A 89 4.30 12.97 6.71
C ARG A 89 4.28 13.35 8.18
N ASP A 90 3.26 14.10 8.60
CA ASP A 90 2.99 14.53 9.97
C ASP A 90 1.80 13.78 10.55
N GLN A 91 1.73 13.69 11.88
CA GLN A 91 0.67 12.98 12.59
C GLN A 91 -0.66 13.76 12.58
N GLU A 92 -0.58 15.07 12.35
CA GLU A 92 -1.69 16.01 12.37
C GLU A 92 -2.52 15.98 11.07
N PHE A 93 -2.00 15.38 9.99
CA PHE A 93 -2.63 15.37 8.67
C PHE A 93 -2.93 16.79 8.16
N SER A 94 -1.92 17.66 8.25
CA SER A 94 -1.98 19.05 7.76
C SER A 94 -2.54 19.11 6.34
N GLU A 95 -3.66 19.82 6.10
CA GLU A 95 -4.52 19.64 4.91
C GLU A 95 -3.80 19.72 3.56
N ASN A 96 -2.78 20.59 3.45
CA ASN A 96 -1.99 20.81 2.24
C ASN A 96 -0.92 19.73 1.99
N GLN A 97 -0.79 18.73 2.86
CA GLN A 97 0.19 17.65 2.77
C GLN A 97 -0.44 16.25 2.76
N VAL A 98 -1.76 16.15 2.67
CA VAL A 98 -2.47 14.86 2.69
C VAL A 98 -2.69 14.31 1.28
N ARG A 99 -2.22 13.08 1.03
CA ARG A 99 -2.60 12.30 -0.15
C ARG A 99 -3.74 11.35 0.21
N ARG A 100 -4.77 11.28 -0.63
CA ARG A 100 -5.96 10.44 -0.38
C ARG A 100 -6.19 9.50 -1.55
N HIS A 101 -6.62 8.28 -1.26
CA HIS A 101 -7.05 7.32 -2.28
C HIS A 101 -8.18 6.45 -1.73
N THR A 102 -9.11 6.04 -2.60
CA THR A 102 -10.25 5.20 -2.20
C THR A 102 -10.29 3.95 -3.05
N LEU A 103 -10.17 2.81 -2.38
CA LEU A 103 -10.36 1.49 -2.95
C LEU A 103 -11.86 1.22 -3.06
N ARG A 104 -12.34 0.84 -4.25
CA ARG A 104 -13.77 0.70 -4.57
C ARG A 104 -14.18 -0.66 -5.10
N ARG A 105 -13.23 -1.39 -5.66
CA ARG A 105 -13.47 -2.71 -6.26
C ARG A 105 -12.31 -3.65 -6.01
N GLN A 106 -12.58 -4.95 -6.20
CA GLN A 106 -11.55 -5.98 -6.11
C GLN A 106 -10.31 -5.63 -6.93
N GLY A 107 -9.15 -5.84 -6.33
CA GLY A 107 -7.85 -5.59 -6.94
C GLY A 107 -7.37 -4.14 -6.86
N ASP A 108 -8.22 -3.19 -6.43
CA ASP A 108 -7.74 -1.85 -6.11
C ASP A 108 -6.73 -1.94 -4.97
N PHE A 109 -5.58 -1.33 -5.14
CA PHE A 109 -4.54 -1.32 -4.13
C PHE A 109 -3.93 0.06 -3.92
N VAL A 110 -3.35 0.22 -2.74
CA VAL A 110 -2.38 1.26 -2.45
C VAL A 110 -1.16 0.63 -1.81
N ILE A 111 0.02 1.03 -2.27
CA ILE A 111 1.31 0.65 -1.69
C ILE A 111 2.05 1.93 -1.32
N TRP A 112 2.73 1.92 -0.17
CA TRP A 112 3.44 3.09 0.34
C TRP A 112 4.72 2.71 1.07
N GLY A 113 5.66 3.65 1.09
CA GLY A 113 6.96 3.51 1.72
C GLY A 113 6.96 3.82 3.22
N GLU A 114 8.16 3.88 3.79
CA GLU A 114 8.38 4.21 5.19
C GLU A 114 8.04 5.67 5.53
N ASP A 115 8.01 5.98 6.82
CA ASP A 115 7.80 7.32 7.38
C ASP A 115 6.47 8.00 7.03
N LEU A 116 5.50 7.23 6.53
CA LEU A 116 4.16 7.72 6.25
C LEU A 116 3.18 7.32 7.34
N HIS A 117 2.61 8.33 7.99
CA HIS A 117 1.41 8.21 8.79
C HIS A 117 0.23 7.91 7.86
N HIS A 118 -0.64 7.01 8.30
CA HIS A 118 -1.87 6.70 7.57
C HIS A 118 -3.06 6.55 8.52
N ARG A 119 -4.23 6.87 7.99
CA ARG A 119 -5.53 6.63 8.60
C ARG A 119 -6.50 6.21 7.50
N TRP A 120 -7.65 5.68 7.88
CA TRP A 120 -8.64 5.26 6.91
C TRP A 120 -10.06 5.46 7.41
N ASP A 121 -11.00 5.49 6.48
CA ASP A 121 -12.42 5.51 6.73
C ASP A 121 -13.14 4.58 5.75
N VAL A 122 -14.25 4.00 6.21
CA VAL A 122 -14.98 2.95 5.49
C VAL A 122 -16.41 3.40 5.28
N GLU A 123 -16.75 3.81 4.07
CA GLU A 123 -18.10 4.25 3.72
C GLU A 123 -19.01 3.05 3.39
N GLU A 124 -18.43 1.99 2.82
CA GLU A 124 -19.10 0.73 2.47
C GLU A 124 -18.22 -0.44 2.90
N ALA A 125 -18.83 -1.45 3.52
CA ALA A 125 -18.13 -2.60 4.07
C ALA A 125 -17.29 -3.32 3.02
N CYS A 126 -16.10 -3.77 3.40
CA CYS A 126 -15.15 -4.38 2.47
C CYS A 126 -14.17 -5.29 3.20
N THR A 127 -13.42 -6.10 2.45
CA THR A 127 -12.30 -6.87 2.99
C THR A 127 -11.00 -6.38 2.37
N ILE A 128 -10.05 -6.01 3.24
CA ILE A 128 -8.71 -5.55 2.86
C ILE A 128 -7.68 -6.60 3.29
N LEU A 129 -6.81 -6.99 2.37
CA LEU A 129 -5.57 -7.71 2.67
C LEU A 129 -4.43 -6.70 2.74
N THR A 130 -3.64 -6.77 3.80
CA THR A 130 -2.48 -5.89 4.02
C THR A 130 -1.22 -6.72 4.16
N LEU A 131 -0.19 -6.37 3.39
CA LEU A 131 1.18 -6.85 3.53
C LEU A 131 2.07 -5.73 4.05
N ARG A 132 3.00 -6.05 4.95
CA ARG A 132 4.05 -5.15 5.44
C ARG A 132 5.38 -5.87 5.42
N TRP A 133 6.43 -5.21 4.98
CA TRP A 133 7.79 -5.74 5.00
C TRP A 133 8.82 -4.61 4.99
N VAL A 134 10.01 -4.91 5.46
CA VAL A 134 11.16 -4.00 5.41
C VAL A 134 12.19 -4.64 4.48
N PRO A 135 12.49 -4.04 3.32
CA PRO A 135 13.63 -4.46 2.50
C PRO A 135 14.94 -4.18 3.25
N ASP A 136 15.93 -5.05 3.11
CA ASP A 136 17.30 -4.72 3.49
C ASP A 136 17.82 -3.58 2.60
N ASN A 137 18.72 -2.75 3.12
CA ASN A 137 19.36 -1.72 2.31
C ASN A 137 20.46 -2.34 1.45
N LEU A 138 20.65 -1.79 0.25
CA LEU A 138 21.80 -2.14 -0.60
C LEU A 138 23.14 -1.86 0.09
N ASP A 139 23.18 -0.89 1.01
CA ASP A 139 24.38 -0.48 1.72
C ASP A 139 24.70 -1.36 2.95
N ASP A 140 23.78 -2.26 3.35
CA ASP A 140 23.93 -3.17 4.50
C ASP A 140 24.42 -4.59 4.10
N ALA A 141 24.67 -4.83 2.80
CA ALA A 141 25.08 -6.13 2.22
C ALA A 141 26.58 -6.17 1.86
#